data_AF-A0A323V6R4-F1
#
_entry.id   AF-A0A323V6R4-F1
#
_cell.length_a   1.000
_cell.length_b   1.000
_cell.length_c   1.000
_cell.angle_alpha   90.00
_cell.angle_beta   90.00
_cell.angle_gamma   90.00
#
_symmetry.space_group_name_H-M   'P 1'
#
loop_
_entity.id
_entity.type
_entity.pdbx_description
1 polymer ?
#
loop_
_entity_poly.entity_id
_entity_poly.type
_entity_poly.pdbx_seq_one_letter_code
_entity_poly.pdbx_strand_id
1 'polypeptide(L)' 'MPTSAVPVSRSERAALADLLEQLGPDQPTCCEGWTTQDMATHLVLRDRRPDAMPGLALGGPV' A
#
# COMPACT_ATOMS: atom_id res chain seq x y z
N MET A 1 11.74 23.94 19.72
CA MET A 1 11.89 23.62 18.29
C MET A 1 11.54 22.14 18.12
N PRO A 2 10.41 21.73 17.51
CA PRO A 2 10.25 20.32 17.18
C PRO A 2 11.37 19.94 16.22
N THR A 3 12.22 18.98 16.63
CA THR A 3 13.21 18.36 15.75
C THR A 3 12.48 17.94 14.48
N SER A 4 12.82 18.52 13.34
CA SER A 4 12.21 18.17 12.06
C SER A 4 12.83 16.87 11.55
N ALA A 5 12.66 15.80 12.31
CA ALA A 5 12.83 14.46 11.81
C ALA A 5 11.68 14.16 10.86
N VAL A 6 11.95 13.36 9.82
CA VAL A 6 10.89 12.83 8.96
C VAL A 6 9.85 12.15 9.86
N PRO A 7 8.56 12.48 9.74
CA PRO A 7 7.52 11.82 10.53
C PRO A 7 7.59 10.31 10.31
N VAL A 8 7.45 9.53 11.39
CA VAL A 8 7.53 8.06 11.35
C VAL A 8 6.62 7.47 10.27
N SER A 9 5.42 8.03 10.09
CA SER A 9 4.47 7.61 9.06
C SER A 9 4.92 7.85 7.61
N ARG A 10 5.84 8.79 7.37
CA ARG A 10 6.44 9.01 6.04
C ARG A 10 7.59 8.04 5.80
N SER A 11 8.42 7.77 6.81
CA SER A 11 9.50 6.79 6.69
C SER A 11 8.98 5.36 6.50
N GLU A 12 7.94 4.97 7.23
CA GLU A 12 7.31 3.65 7.08
C GLU A 12 6.69 3.46 5.70
N ARG A 13 6.03 4.49 5.15
CA ARG A 13 5.47 4.43 3.79
C ARG A 13 6.55 4.30 2.72
N ALA A 14 7.70 4.96 2.89
CA ALA A 14 8.82 4.83 1.97
C ALA A 14 9.40 3.41 2.03
N ALA A 15 9.67 2.89 3.22
CA ALA A 15 10.18 1.53 3.39
C ALA A 15 9.23 0.46 2.83
N LEU A 16 7.91 0.67 2.96
CA LEU A 16 6.91 -0.22 2.36
C LEU A 16 6.92 -0.15 0.84
N ALA A 17 7.03 1.04 0.24
CA ALA A 17 7.14 1.18 -1.21
C ALA A 17 8.39 0.47 -1.75
N ASP A 18 9.54 0.67 -1.09
CA ASP A 18 10.80 0.02 -1.44
C ASP A 18 10.67 -1.52 -1.35
N LEU A 19 9.95 -2.04 -0.35
CA LEU A 19 9.73 -3.48 -0.19
C LEU A 19 8.87 -4.05 -1.32
N LEU A 20 7.76 -3.38 -1.66
CA LEU A 20 6.87 -3.82 -2.75
C LEU A 20 7.59 -3.80 -4.09
N GLU A 21 8.44 -2.80 -4.34
CA GLU A 21 9.29 -2.73 -5.53
C GLU A 21 10.32 -3.87 -5.57
N GLN A 22 10.99 -4.16 -4.46
CA GLN A 22 11.97 -5.26 -4.36
C GLN A 22 11.36 -6.65 -4.59
N LEU A 23 10.14 -6.88 -4.08
CA LEU A 23 9.44 -8.15 -4.26
C LEU A 23 8.88 -8.33 -5.67
N GLY A 24 8.57 -7.22 -6.36
CA GLY A 24 7.89 -7.24 -7.65
C GLY A 24 6.38 -7.48 -7.51
N PRO A 25 5.60 -7.27 -8.58
CA PRO A 25 4.14 -7.10 -8.54
C PRO A 25 3.31 -8.36 -8.25
N ASP A 26 3.86 -9.55 -8.50
CA ASP A 26 3.09 -10.82 -8.46
C ASP A 26 3.27 -11.61 -7.15
N GLN A 27 3.99 -11.05 -6.16
CA GLN A 27 4.25 -11.74 -4.90
C GLN A 27 3.01 -11.70 -3.98
N PRO A 28 2.74 -12.78 -3.24
CA PRO A 28 1.65 -12.80 -2.27
C PRO A 28 1.96 -11.87 -1.09
N THR A 29 0.90 -11.30 -0.49
CA THR A 29 1.00 -10.49 0.72
C THR A 29 0.41 -11.22 1.92
N CYS A 30 0.52 -10.63 3.12
CA CYS A 30 -0.18 -11.14 4.30
C CYS A 30 -1.72 -11.01 4.19
N CYS A 31 -2.22 -10.22 3.25
CA CYS A 31 -3.62 -10.21 2.89
C CYS A 31 -3.86 -11.34 1.89
N GLU A 32 -4.53 -12.40 2.35
CA GLU A 32 -4.87 -13.53 1.50
C GLU A 32 -5.57 -13.06 0.22
N GLY A 33 -5.20 -13.68 -0.91
CA GLY A 33 -5.73 -13.32 -2.22
C GLY A 33 -5.17 -12.02 -2.83
N TRP A 34 -4.29 -11.28 -2.14
CA TRP A 34 -3.72 -10.03 -2.66
C TRP A 34 -2.27 -10.17 -3.09
N THR A 35 -1.97 -9.66 -4.27
CA THR A 35 -0.61 -9.43 -4.74
C THR A 35 -0.02 -8.13 -4.16
N THR A 36 1.29 -7.97 -4.25
CA THR A 36 1.97 -6.70 -3.93
C THR A 36 1.46 -5.55 -4.81
N GLN A 37 1.08 -5.81 -6.06
CA GLN A 37 0.43 -4.81 -6.93
C GLN A 37 -0.95 -4.42 -6.42
N ASP A 38 -1.77 -5.37 -5.97
CA ASP A 38 -3.09 -5.08 -5.39
C ASP A 38 -2.94 -4.23 -4.11
N MET A 39 -1.97 -4.58 -3.26
CA MET A 39 -1.64 -3.83 -2.06
C MET A 39 -1.17 -2.40 -2.38
N ALA A 40 -0.25 -2.23 -3.33
CA ALA A 40 0.23 -0.92 -3.75
C ALA A 40 -0.91 -0.05 -4.30
N THR A 41 -1.76 -0.64 -5.15
CA THR A 41 -2.93 0.02 -5.73
C THR A 41 -3.90 0.47 -4.65
N HIS A 42 -4.21 -0.41 -3.69
CA HIS A 42 -5.08 -0.12 -2.58
C HIS A 42 -4.56 1.05 -1.72
N LEU A 43 -3.27 1.04 -1.36
CA LEU A 43 -2.66 2.10 -0.56
C LEU A 43 -2.72 3.46 -1.28
N VAL A 44 -2.45 3.47 -2.59
CA VAL A 44 -2.52 4.68 -3.41
C VAL A 44 -3.95 5.23 -3.51
N LEU A 45 -4.93 4.37 -3.75
CA LEU A 45 -6.34 4.77 -3.81
C LEU A 45 -6.80 5.34 -2.48
N ARG A 46 -6.45 4.68 -1.36
CA ARG A 46 -6.80 5.13 -0.02
C ARG A 46 -6.20 6.50 0.34
N ASP A 47 -4.95 6.76 -0.07
CA ASP A 47 -4.26 8.03 0.21
C ASP A 47 -4.82 9.20 -0.62
N ARG A 48 -5.22 8.94 -1.88
CA ARG A 48 -5.68 9.99 -2.82
C ARG A 48 -7.19 10.23 -2.81
N ARG A 49 -7.98 9.21 -2.51
CA ARG A 49 -9.44 9.23 -2.54
C ARG A 49 -10.03 8.34 -1.45
N PRO A 50 -9.95 8.78 -0.18
CA PRO A 50 -10.52 8.03 0.94
C PRO A 50 -12.05 7.83 0.79
N ASP A 51 -12.70 8.67 -0.01
CA ASP A 51 -14.12 8.66 -0.37
C ASP A 51 -14.48 7.63 -1.46
N ALA A 52 -13.51 7.17 -2.25
CA ALA A 52 -13.72 6.24 -3.36
C ALA A 52 -13.56 4.76 -2.96
N MET A 53 -13.83 4.42 -1.69
CA MET A 53 -13.70 3.05 -1.19
C MET A 53 -15.03 2.27 -1.18
N PRO A 54 -15.51 1.77 -2.34
CA PRO A 54 -16.29 0.54 -2.39
C PRO A 54 -15.50 -0.54 -3.13
N GLY A 55 -14.60 -1.25 -2.43
CA GLY A 55 -13.88 -2.43 -2.91
C GLY A 55 -12.80 -2.15 -3.98
N LEU A 56 -11.84 -3.02 -4.27
CA LEU A 56 -11.95 -4.48 -4.33
C LEU A 56 -13.26 -5.01 -4.99
N ALA A 57 -14.04 -4.15 -5.67
CA ALA A 57 -15.38 -4.50 -6.13
C ALA A 57 -15.41 -5.23 -7.48
N LEU A 58 -14.29 -5.40 -8.19
CA LEU A 58 -14.21 -6.18 -9.43
C LEU A 58 -12.80 -6.79 -9.60
N GLY A 59 -12.45 -7.81 -8.81
CA GLY A 59 -11.53 -8.86 -9.30
C GLY A 59 -10.24 -9.22 -8.55
N GLY A 60 -10.24 -9.38 -7.21
CA GLY A 60 -9.18 -10.11 -6.48
C GLY A 60 -9.80 -11.16 -5.54
N PRO A 61 -9.27 -12.40 -5.45
CA PRO A 61 -9.97 -13.54 -4.84
C PRO A 61 -10.15 -13.40 -3.33
N VAL A 62 -11.24 -14.01 -2.85
CA VAL A 62 -11.68 -14.10 -1.46
C VAL A 62 -10.77 -14.97 -0.59
#